data_AF-A0A3Q3H394-F1
#
_entry.id   AF-A0A3Q3H394-F1
#
_cell.length_a   1.000
_cell.length_b   1.000
_cell.length_c   1.000
_cell.angle_alpha   90.00
_cell.angle_beta   90.00
_cell.angle_gamma   90.00
#
_symmetry.space_group_name_H-M   'P 1'
#
loop_
_entity.id
_entity.type
_entity.pdbx_description
1 polymer ?
#
loop_
_entity_poly.entity_id
_entity_poly.type
_entity_poly.pdbx_seq_one_letter_code
_entity_poly.pdbx_strand_id
1 'polypeptide(L)'
;MYGCEWDDETGDVNGYRQIGYDGEDFVVLDMKTMTYIAPQQQAVVTKQKWDKDKARLEYLKNYLTNECLDWLKKYYLRVNPDKETLICLPVCPPDLPTVSLLQKTPSSRVTCHATGFYPNRAMMFWRKDGEELHEDVDKGEILPNHDGSFQISADLQLPSDDWGKYDCVFQLSGVKEDIVTKLDKREIKTNYVNPMNTVIPIIAIIAALVLLGLAVIGYKKYRGRRRGWCRRSTEEMLLSKLCLKAGKTLPAV
;
A
#
# COMPACT_ATOMS: atom_id res chain seq x y z
N MET A 1 -2.13 -0.74 33.09
CA MET A 1 -3.43 -0.74 32.41
C MET A 1 -4.53 -1.09 33.41
N TYR A 2 -5.65 -0.36 33.42
CA TYR A 2 -6.79 -0.62 34.32
C TYR A 2 -8.10 -0.22 33.62
N GLY A 3 -9.19 -0.88 33.98
CA GLY A 3 -10.49 -0.68 33.33
C GLY A 3 -11.48 -1.78 33.69
N CYS A 4 -12.61 -1.78 33.00
CA CYS A 4 -13.65 -2.79 33.14
C CYS A 4 -14.21 -3.14 31.77
N GLU A 5 -14.65 -4.39 31.64
CA GLU A 5 -15.43 -4.91 30.54
C GLU A 5 -16.84 -5.21 31.05
N TRP A 6 -17.82 -4.95 30.18
CA TRP A 6 -19.23 -5.22 30.45
C TRP A 6 -19.81 -6.01 29.29
N ASP A 7 -20.43 -7.13 29.61
CA ASP A 7 -21.22 -7.94 28.69
C ASP A 7 -22.69 -7.47 28.79
N ASP A 8 -23.23 -6.97 27.69
CA ASP A 8 -24.58 -6.42 27.64
C ASP A 8 -25.68 -7.49 27.49
N GLU A 9 -25.32 -8.73 27.16
CA GLU A 9 -26.24 -9.87 27.11
C GLU A 9 -26.40 -10.50 28.51
N THR A 10 -25.29 -10.78 29.17
CA THR A 10 -25.30 -11.44 30.50
C THR A 10 -25.39 -10.45 31.65
N GLY A 11 -24.95 -9.21 31.44
CA GLY A 11 -24.81 -8.20 32.49
C GLY A 11 -23.53 -8.33 33.30
N ASP A 12 -22.64 -9.27 32.96
CA ASP A 12 -21.41 -9.54 33.69
C ASP A 12 -20.41 -8.37 33.56
N VAL A 13 -19.71 -8.08 34.65
CA VAL A 13 -18.72 -7.00 34.72
C VAL A 13 -17.40 -7.54 35.22
N ASN A 14 -16.37 -7.42 34.39
CA ASN A 14 -15.03 -7.86 34.71
C ASN A 14 -14.09 -6.65 34.83
N GLY A 15 -13.59 -6.41 36.03
CA GLY A 15 -12.57 -5.40 36.29
C GLY A 15 -11.17 -5.94 36.04
N TYR A 16 -10.24 -5.06 35.69
CA TYR A 16 -8.82 -5.41 35.62
C TYR A 16 -7.92 -4.25 36.05
N ARG A 17 -6.80 -4.60 36.65
CA ARG A 17 -5.72 -3.65 36.98
C ARG A 17 -4.39 -4.38 36.93
N GLN A 18 -3.53 -3.96 36.02
CA GLN A 18 -2.23 -4.57 35.74
C GLN A 18 -1.16 -3.48 35.62
N ILE A 19 0.02 -3.72 36.16
CA ILE A 19 1.17 -2.83 36.09
C ILE A 19 2.33 -3.63 35.53
N GLY A 20 2.94 -3.11 34.46
CA GLY A 20 4.17 -3.64 33.90
C GLY A 20 5.39 -2.77 34.25
N TYR A 21 6.56 -3.38 34.22
CA TYR A 21 7.88 -2.75 34.40
C TYR A 21 8.84 -3.35 33.38
N ASP A 22 9.59 -2.52 32.65
CA ASP A 22 10.49 -2.94 31.55
C ASP A 22 9.84 -3.83 30.47
N GLY A 23 8.54 -3.60 30.20
CA GLY A 23 7.78 -4.36 29.22
C GLY A 23 7.27 -5.72 29.71
N GLU A 24 7.54 -6.08 30.96
CA GLU A 24 7.07 -7.32 31.58
C GLU A 24 5.98 -7.06 32.63
N ASP A 25 5.13 -8.05 32.89
CA ASP A 25 4.13 -7.98 33.96
C ASP A 25 4.82 -7.93 35.33
N PHE A 26 4.43 -6.93 36.13
CA PHE A 26 5.05 -6.69 37.44
C PHE A 26 4.09 -6.95 38.58
N VAL A 27 2.89 -6.37 38.56
CA VAL A 27 1.85 -6.56 39.59
C VAL A 27 0.47 -6.56 38.94
N VAL A 28 -0.33 -7.60 39.22
CA VAL A 28 -1.69 -7.79 38.67
C VAL A 28 -2.70 -7.91 39.80
N LEU A 29 -3.85 -7.25 39.74
CA LEU A 29 -4.92 -7.41 40.72
C LEU A 29 -5.79 -8.61 40.32
N ASP A 30 -5.92 -9.59 41.22
CA ASP A 30 -6.94 -10.63 41.10
C ASP A 30 -8.26 -10.13 41.70
N MET A 31 -9.25 -9.88 40.83
CA MET A 31 -10.57 -9.42 41.23
C MET A 31 -11.36 -10.44 42.05
N LYS A 32 -11.07 -11.75 41.91
CA LYS A 32 -11.80 -12.81 42.63
C LYS A 32 -11.43 -12.82 44.10
N THR A 33 -10.13 -12.80 44.40
CA THR A 33 -9.62 -12.82 45.77
C THR A 33 -9.43 -11.43 46.36
N MET A 34 -9.48 -10.38 45.53
CA MET A 34 -9.08 -9.01 45.89
C MET A 34 -7.69 -8.96 46.52
N THR A 35 -6.74 -9.63 45.87
CA THR A 35 -5.32 -9.59 46.22
C THR A 35 -4.47 -9.40 44.98
N TYR A 36 -3.25 -8.92 45.14
CA TYR A 36 -2.31 -8.75 44.04
C TYR A 36 -1.57 -10.04 43.74
N ILE A 37 -1.31 -10.35 42.48
CA ILE A 37 -0.37 -11.36 42.03
C ILE A 37 0.93 -10.64 41.68
N ALA A 38 2.06 -11.22 42.08
CA ALA A 38 3.40 -10.72 41.77
C ALA A 38 4.08 -11.75 40.86
N PRO A 39 4.00 -11.60 39.52
CA PRO A 39 4.66 -12.50 38.59
C PRO A 39 6.18 -12.52 38.76
N GLN A 40 6.76 -11.38 39.15
CA GLN A 40 8.21 -11.21 39.37
C GLN A 40 8.57 -11.16 40.86
N GLN A 41 9.72 -11.72 41.23
CA GLN A 41 10.17 -11.79 42.64
C GLN A 41 10.37 -10.39 43.24
N GLN A 42 10.82 -9.44 42.44
CA GLN A 42 11.03 -8.04 42.80
C GLN A 42 9.71 -7.35 43.20
N ALA A 43 8.58 -7.84 42.69
CA ALA A 43 7.25 -7.29 42.97
C ALA A 43 6.62 -7.81 44.28
N VAL A 44 7.19 -8.85 44.91
CA VAL A 44 6.63 -9.48 46.12
C VAL A 44 6.48 -8.48 47.27
N VAL A 45 7.46 -7.60 47.47
CA VAL A 45 7.40 -6.56 48.50
C VAL A 45 6.24 -5.59 48.26
N THR A 46 6.03 -5.19 47.00
CA THR A 46 4.92 -4.32 46.59
C THR A 46 3.57 -5.01 46.80
N LYS A 47 3.44 -6.26 46.37
CA LYS A 47 2.24 -7.09 46.63
C LYS A 47 1.92 -7.13 48.12
N GLN A 48 2.88 -7.50 48.97
CA GLN A 48 2.67 -7.60 50.41
C GLN A 48 2.24 -6.27 51.04
N LYS A 49 2.81 -5.15 50.58
CA LYS A 49 2.43 -3.82 51.06
C LYS A 49 1.01 -3.46 50.64
N TRP A 50 0.65 -3.70 49.39
CA TRP A 50 -0.66 -3.32 48.85
C TRP A 50 -1.79 -4.26 49.31
N ASP A 51 -1.51 -5.55 49.52
CA ASP A 51 -2.49 -6.51 50.04
C ASP A 51 -2.93 -6.21 51.49
N LYS A 52 -2.08 -5.48 52.23
CA LYS A 52 -2.37 -5.00 53.59
C LYS A 52 -3.28 -3.77 53.61
N ASP A 53 -3.34 -3.01 52.51
CA ASP A 53 -4.17 -1.81 52.41
C ASP A 53 -5.60 -2.19 51.98
N LYS A 54 -6.39 -2.64 52.97
CA LYS A 54 -7.77 -3.09 52.73
C LYS A 54 -8.68 -1.97 52.22
N ALA A 55 -8.50 -0.74 52.69
CA ALA A 55 -9.28 0.41 52.24
C ALA A 55 -9.05 0.67 50.75
N ARG A 56 -7.79 0.61 50.29
CA ARG A 56 -7.48 0.75 48.86
C ARG A 56 -8.05 -0.38 48.01
N LEU A 57 -8.00 -1.62 48.49
CA LEU A 57 -8.58 -2.76 47.78
C LEU A 57 -10.10 -2.63 47.64
N GLU A 58 -10.79 -2.20 48.70
CA GLU A 58 -12.24 -1.98 48.66
C GLU A 58 -12.63 -0.83 47.72
N TYR A 59 -11.87 0.27 47.74
CA TYR A 59 -12.02 1.35 46.77
C TYR A 59 -11.83 0.87 45.33
N LEU A 60 -10.78 0.10 45.05
CA LEU A 60 -10.52 -0.45 43.72
C LEU A 60 -11.62 -1.39 43.27
N LYS A 61 -12.16 -2.21 44.18
CA LYS A 61 -13.31 -3.07 43.89
C LYS A 61 -14.50 -2.23 43.44
N ASN A 62 -14.89 -1.23 44.23
CA ASN A 62 -16.01 -0.34 43.89
C ASN A 62 -15.80 0.37 42.55
N TYR A 63 -14.59 0.91 42.33
CA TYR A 63 -14.28 1.60 41.09
C TYR A 63 -14.39 0.68 39.87
N LEU A 64 -13.79 -0.51 39.94
CA LEU A 64 -13.72 -1.43 38.80
C LEU A 64 -15.04 -2.17 38.52
N THR A 65 -15.94 -2.31 39.51
CA THR A 65 -17.25 -2.94 39.30
C THR A 65 -18.38 -1.95 39.03
N ASN A 66 -18.33 -0.76 39.63
CA ASN A 66 -19.46 0.18 39.62
C ASN A 66 -19.12 1.46 38.85
N GLU A 67 -18.15 2.24 39.33
CA GLU A 67 -17.88 3.56 38.73
C GLU A 67 -17.43 3.44 37.26
N CYS A 68 -16.54 2.50 36.97
CA CYS A 68 -16.09 2.22 35.62
C CYS A 68 -17.26 1.80 34.71
N LEU A 69 -18.16 0.95 35.21
CA LEU A 69 -19.35 0.52 34.48
C LEU A 69 -20.29 1.68 34.19
N ASP A 70 -20.52 2.58 35.15
CA ASP A 70 -21.37 3.75 34.98
C ASP A 70 -20.82 4.68 33.89
N TRP A 71 -19.50 4.91 33.89
CA TRP A 71 -18.84 5.64 32.82
C TRP A 71 -18.98 4.91 31.48
N LEU A 72 -18.72 3.61 31.44
CA LEU A 72 -18.81 2.80 30.22
C LEU A 72 -20.23 2.85 29.62
N LYS A 73 -21.27 2.62 30.43
CA LYS A 73 -22.67 2.72 30.01
C LYS A 73 -23.02 4.11 29.52
N LYS A 74 -22.58 5.16 30.23
CA LYS A 74 -22.83 6.55 29.81
C LYS A 74 -22.22 6.86 28.44
N TYR A 75 -20.99 6.44 28.19
CA TYR A 75 -20.36 6.65 26.88
C TYR A 75 -20.97 5.77 25.80
N TYR A 76 -21.25 4.49 26.10
CA TYR A 76 -21.88 3.56 25.18
C TYR A 76 -23.28 4.03 24.74
N LEU A 77 -24.14 4.40 25.69
CA LEU A 77 -25.51 4.88 25.41
C LEU A 77 -25.54 6.22 24.68
N ARG A 78 -24.54 7.09 24.89
CA ARG A 78 -24.42 8.34 24.15
C ARG A 78 -24.12 8.10 22.66
N VAL A 79 -23.41 7.02 22.35
CA VAL A 79 -22.97 6.69 20.99
C VAL A 79 -23.97 5.79 20.28
N ASN A 80 -24.67 4.90 20.99
CA ASN A 80 -25.61 3.94 20.41
C ASN A 80 -26.99 4.08 21.08
N PRO A 81 -27.76 5.15 20.78
CA PRO A 81 -29.08 5.37 21.37
C PRO A 81 -30.09 4.30 20.91
N ASP A 82 -29.98 3.86 19.66
CA ASP A 82 -30.78 2.79 19.07
C ASP A 82 -29.89 1.54 18.98
N LYS A 83 -30.12 0.57 19.88
CA LYS A 83 -29.33 -0.68 20.05
C LYS A 83 -29.08 -1.49 18.76
N GLU A 84 -29.71 -1.14 17.65
CA GLU A 84 -29.50 -1.72 16.33
C GLU A 84 -28.25 -1.20 15.61
N THR A 85 -27.68 -0.08 16.05
CA THR A 85 -26.41 0.45 15.54
C THR A 85 -25.25 -0.06 16.38
N LEU A 86 -25.12 -1.39 16.50
CA LEU A 86 -23.86 -1.97 16.94
C LEU A 86 -22.79 -1.55 15.93
N ILE A 87 -21.83 -0.76 16.43
CA ILE A 87 -20.67 -0.20 15.72
C ILE A 87 -21.01 1.09 14.97
N CYS A 88 -21.12 2.23 15.66
CA CYS A 88 -20.51 3.46 15.13
C CYS A 88 -20.08 4.44 16.21
N LEU A 89 -18.79 4.40 16.55
CA LEU A 89 -18.11 5.58 17.10
C LEU A 89 -18.22 6.76 16.11
N PRO A 90 -17.90 8.01 16.51
CA PRO A 90 -17.67 9.12 15.57
C PRO A 90 -16.52 8.89 14.56
N VAL A 91 -15.98 7.66 14.49
CA VAL A 91 -14.87 7.17 13.66
C VAL A 91 -15.35 6.00 12.77
N CYS A 92 -16.64 5.90 12.49
CA CYS A 92 -17.06 5.18 11.29
C CYS A 92 -16.76 6.08 10.09
N PRO A 93 -15.87 5.69 9.16
CA PRO A 93 -15.93 6.29 7.83
C PRO A 93 -17.35 6.05 7.28
N PRO A 94 -17.99 7.07 6.70
CA PRO A 94 -19.34 6.96 6.14
C PRO A 94 -19.41 5.95 4.98
N ASP A 95 -18.25 5.58 4.44
CA ASP A 95 -18.08 4.65 3.34
C ASP A 95 -17.66 3.26 3.83
N LEU A 96 -18.16 2.23 3.16
CA LEU A 96 -17.67 0.86 3.30
C LEU A 96 -16.14 0.83 3.19
N PRO A 97 -15.45 -0.05 3.94
CA PRO A 97 -14.01 -0.15 3.84
C PRO A 97 -13.60 -0.48 2.41
N THR A 98 -12.53 0.18 1.96
CA THR A 98 -12.09 0.05 0.57
C THR A 98 -11.24 -1.20 0.45
N VAL A 99 -11.66 -2.12 -0.42
CA VAL A 99 -10.88 -3.29 -0.82
C VAL A 99 -10.34 -3.09 -2.23
N SER A 100 -9.05 -3.37 -2.43
CA SER A 100 -8.40 -3.20 -3.72
C SER A 100 -7.38 -4.30 -4.00
N LEU A 101 -7.26 -4.66 -5.29
CA LEU A 101 -6.24 -5.58 -5.77
C LEU A 101 -5.03 -4.78 -6.27
N LEU A 102 -3.86 -5.09 -5.74
CA LEU A 102 -2.61 -4.39 -6.04
C LEU A 102 -1.59 -5.38 -6.59
N GLN A 103 -0.79 -4.92 -7.56
CA GLN A 103 0.33 -5.73 -8.08
C GLN A 103 1.49 -4.83 -8.49
N LYS A 104 2.71 -5.11 -7.98
CA LYS A 104 3.91 -4.29 -8.26
C LYS A 104 4.45 -4.48 -9.68
N THR A 105 4.47 -5.72 -10.16
CA THR A 105 4.88 -6.12 -11.51
C THR A 105 4.03 -7.31 -11.97
N PRO A 106 3.95 -7.63 -13.28
CA PRO A 106 3.17 -8.78 -13.76
C PRO A 106 3.56 -10.14 -13.16
N SER A 107 4.79 -10.27 -12.66
CA SER A 107 5.31 -11.48 -12.01
C SER A 107 5.25 -11.44 -10.48
N SER A 108 4.87 -10.30 -9.89
CA SER A 108 4.72 -10.18 -8.44
C SER A 108 3.45 -10.86 -7.97
N ARG A 109 3.43 -11.23 -6.67
CA ARG A 109 2.20 -11.64 -5.98
C ARG A 109 1.13 -10.56 -6.11
N VAL A 110 -0.13 -11.01 -6.12
CA VAL A 110 -1.28 -10.11 -6.10
C VAL A 110 -1.67 -9.87 -4.65
N THR A 111 -1.61 -8.62 -4.22
CA THR A 111 -2.02 -8.21 -2.87
C THR A 111 -3.48 -7.82 -2.90
N CYS A 112 -4.30 -8.47 -2.09
CA CYS A 112 -5.59 -7.91 -1.71
C CYS A 112 -5.38 -7.02 -0.48
N HIS A 113 -5.77 -5.75 -0.57
CA HIS A 113 -5.58 -4.75 0.49
C HIS A 113 -6.92 -4.12 0.88
N ALA A 114 -7.23 -4.13 2.17
CA ALA A 114 -8.38 -3.45 2.74
C ALA A 114 -7.92 -2.36 3.69
N THR A 115 -8.57 -1.20 3.66
CA THR A 115 -8.27 -0.07 4.54
C THR A 115 -9.52 0.74 4.86
N GLY A 116 -9.44 1.54 5.92
CA GLY A 116 -10.56 2.37 6.37
C GLY A 116 -11.61 1.57 7.14
N PHE A 117 -11.25 0.45 7.76
CA PHE A 117 -12.20 -0.32 8.58
C PHE A 117 -11.99 -0.07 10.08
N TYR A 118 -13.08 -0.22 10.84
CA TYR A 118 -13.11 -0.23 12.30
C TYR A 118 -14.27 -1.14 12.74
N PRO A 119 -14.13 -1.97 13.80
CA PRO A 119 -12.98 -2.11 14.69
C PRO A 119 -11.82 -2.90 14.08
N ASN A 120 -10.72 -3.07 14.82
CA ASN A 120 -9.56 -3.89 14.45
C ASN A 120 -9.82 -5.41 14.47
N ARG A 121 -11.07 -5.84 14.32
CA ARG A 121 -11.46 -7.25 14.30
C ARG A 121 -11.99 -7.57 12.91
N ALA A 122 -11.09 -8.01 12.04
CA ALA A 122 -11.40 -8.35 10.66
C ALA A 122 -10.64 -9.59 10.21
N MET A 123 -11.17 -10.27 9.21
CA MET A 123 -10.52 -11.39 8.54
C MET A 123 -10.39 -11.08 7.05
N MET A 124 -9.27 -11.51 6.48
CA MET A 124 -9.00 -11.46 5.05
C MET A 124 -8.38 -12.77 4.62
N PHE A 125 -8.90 -13.31 3.53
CA PHE A 125 -8.44 -14.58 2.95
C PHE A 125 -8.76 -14.64 1.46
N TRP A 126 -8.08 -15.55 0.76
CA TRP A 126 -8.34 -15.85 -0.64
C TRP A 126 -9.19 -17.11 -0.74
N ARG A 127 -10.05 -17.16 -1.75
CA ARG A 127 -10.74 -18.38 -2.16
C ARG A 127 -10.39 -18.75 -3.58
N LYS A 128 -10.49 -20.04 -3.88
CA LYS A 128 -10.46 -20.59 -5.23
C LYS A 128 -11.70 -21.46 -5.41
N ASP A 129 -12.51 -21.16 -6.41
CA ASP A 129 -13.75 -21.89 -6.70
C ASP A 129 -14.69 -21.99 -5.48
N GLY A 130 -14.63 -21.00 -4.57
CA GLY A 130 -15.43 -20.92 -3.35
C GLY A 130 -14.81 -21.55 -2.09
N GLU A 131 -13.67 -22.23 -2.19
CA GLU A 131 -12.97 -22.82 -1.04
C GLU A 131 -11.83 -21.91 -0.57
N GLU A 132 -11.66 -21.75 0.75
CA GLU A 132 -10.58 -20.96 1.34
C GLU A 132 -9.21 -21.58 1.03
N LEU A 133 -8.28 -20.73 0.59
CA LEU A 133 -6.93 -21.11 0.22
C LEU A 133 -5.96 -20.69 1.32
N HIS A 134 -5.25 -21.68 1.87
CA HIS A 134 -4.20 -21.45 2.87
C HIS A 134 -2.78 -21.58 2.29
N GLU A 135 -2.61 -22.41 1.26
CA GLU A 135 -1.33 -22.54 0.55
C GLU A 135 -1.10 -21.34 -0.38
N ASP A 136 0.16 -20.94 -0.55
CA ASP A 136 0.57 -19.83 -1.44
C ASP A 136 0.00 -18.45 -1.09
N VAL A 137 -0.61 -18.32 0.09
CA VAL A 137 -1.17 -17.08 0.63
C VAL A 137 -0.38 -16.62 1.84
N ASP A 138 0.16 -15.40 1.77
CA ASP A 138 0.81 -14.74 2.91
C ASP A 138 -0.16 -13.71 3.50
N LYS A 139 -0.72 -14.01 4.68
CA LYS A 139 -1.65 -13.11 5.38
C LYS A 139 -0.87 -12.09 6.22
N GLY A 140 -1.11 -10.82 5.99
CA GLY A 140 -0.56 -9.72 6.76
C GLY A 140 -1.29 -9.49 8.09
N GLU A 141 -0.63 -8.73 8.96
CA GLU A 141 -1.21 -8.27 10.22
C GLU A 141 -2.16 -7.09 10.00
N ILE A 142 -3.03 -6.84 10.99
CA ILE A 142 -3.85 -5.63 11.03
C ILE A 142 -2.98 -4.48 11.51
N LEU A 143 -2.83 -3.45 10.68
CA LEU A 143 -2.03 -2.26 10.99
C LEU A 143 -2.93 -1.05 11.22
N PRO A 144 -2.60 -0.17 12.17
CA PRO A 144 -3.36 1.07 12.40
C PRO A 144 -3.03 2.13 11.33
N ASN A 145 -4.02 2.94 10.99
CA ASN A 145 -3.88 4.15 10.19
C ASN A 145 -3.82 5.40 11.09
N HIS A 146 -3.32 6.53 10.55
CA HIS A 146 -3.22 7.79 11.30
C HIS A 146 -4.58 8.38 11.69
N ASP A 147 -5.64 8.07 10.93
CA ASP A 147 -7.00 8.54 11.16
C ASP A 147 -7.77 7.69 12.21
N GLY A 148 -7.14 6.67 12.78
CA GLY A 148 -7.75 5.75 13.76
C GLY A 148 -8.47 4.56 13.14
N SER A 149 -8.54 4.46 11.82
CA SER A 149 -8.99 3.24 11.12
C SER A 149 -7.86 2.20 11.04
N PHE A 150 -8.15 1.03 10.46
CA PHE A 150 -7.20 -0.06 10.29
C PHE A 150 -7.06 -0.46 8.82
N GLN A 151 -5.98 -1.18 8.53
CA GLN A 151 -5.70 -1.81 7.25
C GLN A 151 -5.20 -3.25 7.44
N ILE A 152 -5.42 -4.10 6.44
CA ILE A 152 -4.93 -5.49 6.40
C ILE A 152 -4.66 -5.89 4.93
N SER A 153 -3.80 -6.88 4.72
CA SER A 153 -3.50 -7.40 3.39
C SER A 153 -3.35 -8.91 3.37
N ALA A 154 -3.59 -9.51 2.21
CA ALA A 154 -3.30 -10.92 1.94
C ALA A 154 -2.70 -11.06 0.54
N ASP A 155 -1.49 -11.60 0.47
CA ASP A 155 -0.72 -11.74 -0.77
C ASP A 155 -0.86 -13.14 -1.36
N LEU A 156 -1.37 -13.24 -2.58
CA LEU A 156 -1.52 -14.50 -3.32
C LEU A 156 -0.38 -14.67 -4.33
N GLN A 157 0.37 -15.77 -4.21
CA GLN A 157 1.21 -16.24 -5.31
C GLN A 157 0.32 -17.00 -6.29
N LEU A 158 0.22 -16.52 -7.53
CA LEU A 158 -0.61 -17.17 -8.55
C LEU A 158 0.13 -18.38 -9.14
N PRO A 159 -0.44 -19.60 -9.03
CA PRO A 159 0.19 -20.80 -9.58
C PRO A 159 -0.20 -21.07 -11.04
N SER A 160 -1.30 -20.50 -11.54
CA SER A 160 -1.82 -20.72 -12.90
C SER A 160 -2.48 -19.47 -13.50
N ASP A 161 -2.74 -19.50 -14.81
CA ASP A 161 -3.46 -18.45 -15.55
C ASP A 161 -5.00 -18.48 -15.37
N ASP A 162 -5.50 -19.08 -14.29
CA ASP A 162 -6.93 -19.23 -13.99
C ASP A 162 -7.47 -18.09 -13.09
N TRP A 163 -7.16 -16.84 -13.43
CA TRP A 163 -7.44 -15.64 -12.63
C TRP A 163 -8.89 -15.58 -12.13
N GLY A 164 -9.87 -15.87 -13.00
CA GLY A 164 -11.30 -15.75 -12.68
C GLY A 164 -11.85 -16.77 -11.68
N LYS A 165 -11.06 -17.75 -11.24
CA LYS A 165 -11.44 -18.71 -10.19
C LYS A 165 -11.18 -18.20 -8.78
N TYR A 166 -10.38 -17.13 -8.66
CA TYR A 166 -9.96 -16.60 -7.38
C TYR A 166 -10.79 -15.38 -6.98
N ASP A 167 -11.11 -15.28 -5.70
CA ASP A 167 -11.66 -14.07 -5.11
C ASP A 167 -11.05 -13.82 -3.73
N CYS A 168 -10.89 -12.55 -3.40
CA CYS A 168 -10.48 -12.11 -2.08
C CYS A 168 -11.73 -11.79 -1.26
N VAL A 169 -11.78 -12.26 -0.03
CA VAL A 169 -12.87 -12.03 0.91
C VAL A 169 -12.36 -11.21 2.09
N PHE A 170 -13.07 -10.13 2.39
CA PHE A 170 -12.88 -9.33 3.60
C PHE A 170 -14.13 -9.39 4.48
N GLN A 171 -13.96 -9.78 5.73
CA GLN A 171 -15.02 -9.90 6.73
C GLN A 171 -14.72 -9.01 7.92
N LEU A 172 -15.66 -8.12 8.25
CA LEU A 172 -15.54 -7.21 9.39
C LEU A 172 -16.43 -7.69 10.54
N SER A 173 -15.88 -7.77 11.75
CA SER A 173 -16.62 -8.22 12.93
C SER A 173 -17.85 -7.34 13.18
N GLY A 174 -19.01 -7.97 13.33
CA GLY A 174 -20.29 -7.31 13.59
C GLY A 174 -21.00 -6.77 12.34
N VAL A 175 -20.40 -6.93 11.15
CA VAL A 175 -21.06 -6.70 9.86
C VAL A 175 -21.42 -8.06 9.27
N LYS A 176 -22.67 -8.22 8.82
CA LYS A 176 -23.15 -9.50 8.25
C LYS A 176 -22.73 -9.71 6.79
N GLU A 177 -22.42 -8.63 6.09
CA GLU A 177 -22.10 -8.65 4.68
C GLU A 177 -20.58 -8.72 4.47
N ASP A 178 -20.16 -9.70 3.68
CA ASP A 178 -18.77 -9.87 3.28
C ASP A 178 -18.47 -9.03 2.04
N ILE A 179 -17.27 -8.42 1.98
CA ILE A 179 -16.79 -7.76 0.77
C ILE A 179 -15.99 -8.77 -0.04
N VAL A 180 -16.55 -9.20 -1.17
CA VAL A 180 -15.92 -10.15 -2.10
C VAL A 180 -15.40 -9.41 -3.32
N THR A 181 -14.10 -9.48 -3.55
CA THR A 181 -13.42 -8.88 -4.71
C THR A 181 -12.87 -9.97 -5.61
N LYS A 182 -13.50 -10.17 -6.79
CA LYS A 182 -13.03 -11.15 -7.77
C LYS A 182 -11.69 -10.73 -8.37
N LEU A 183 -10.80 -11.69 -8.56
CA LEU A 183 -9.53 -11.45 -9.22
C LEU A 183 -9.73 -11.26 -10.73
N ASP A 184 -9.72 -10.00 -11.15
CA ASP A 184 -9.71 -9.60 -12.56
C ASP A 184 -8.48 -8.73 -12.84
N LYS A 185 -7.70 -9.07 -13.88
CA LYS A 185 -6.55 -8.29 -14.34
C LYS A 185 -6.88 -6.82 -14.60
N ARG A 186 -8.13 -6.50 -14.95
CA ARG A 186 -8.59 -5.12 -15.24
C ARG A 186 -8.76 -4.28 -13.98
N GLU A 187 -9.06 -4.93 -12.85
CA GLU A 187 -9.31 -4.28 -11.55
C GLU A 187 -8.01 -4.14 -10.74
N ILE A 188 -6.93 -4.81 -11.16
CA ILE A 188 -5.62 -4.71 -10.51
C ILE A 188 -5.03 -3.32 -10.72
N LYS A 189 -4.80 -2.62 -9.61
CA LYS A 189 -4.07 -1.36 -9.58
C LYS A 189 -2.58 -1.65 -9.57
N THR A 190 -1.86 -1.06 -10.52
CA THR A 190 -0.42 -1.16 -10.62
C THR A 190 0.19 0.17 -11.02
N ASN A 191 1.36 0.48 -10.44
CA ASN A 191 2.21 1.59 -10.88
C ASN A 191 3.31 1.12 -11.85
N TYR A 192 3.25 -0.13 -12.31
CA TYR A 192 4.20 -0.69 -13.26
C TYR A 192 4.13 0.00 -14.62
N VAL A 193 5.27 0.52 -15.07
CA VAL A 193 5.44 1.05 -16.42
C VAL A 193 6.19 0.00 -17.25
N ASN A 194 5.59 -0.47 -18.34
CA ASN A 194 6.24 -1.43 -19.22
C ASN A 194 7.50 -0.79 -19.86
N PRO A 195 8.71 -1.33 -19.60
CA PRO A 195 9.95 -0.80 -20.16
C PRO A 195 9.96 -0.75 -21.69
N MET A 196 9.27 -1.66 -22.38
CA MET A 196 9.21 -1.62 -23.85
C MET A 196 8.47 -0.38 -24.35
N ASN A 197 7.44 0.09 -23.64
CA ASN A 197 6.70 1.29 -24.03
C ASN A 197 7.56 2.55 -23.92
N THR A 198 8.56 2.58 -23.04
CA THR A 198 9.52 3.69 -22.95
C THR A 198 10.70 3.50 -23.90
N VAL A 199 11.18 2.28 -24.12
CA VAL A 199 12.36 1.99 -24.97
C VAL A 199 12.06 2.14 -26.46
N ILE A 200 10.90 1.68 -26.96
CA ILE A 200 10.52 1.76 -28.39
C ILE A 200 10.56 3.20 -28.93
N PRO A 201 9.92 4.21 -28.29
CA PRO A 201 9.97 5.58 -28.80
C PRO A 201 11.39 6.16 -28.75
N ILE A 202 12.21 5.79 -27.75
CA ILE A 202 13.61 6.24 -27.65
C ILE A 202 14.44 5.70 -28.84
N ILE A 203 14.31 4.41 -29.16
CA ILE A 203 15.00 3.80 -30.30
C ILE A 203 14.56 4.46 -31.61
N ALA A 204 13.26 4.72 -31.77
CA ALA A 204 12.73 5.39 -32.97
C ALA A 204 13.30 6.80 -33.14
N ILE A 205 13.43 7.58 -32.06
CA ILE A 205 14.04 8.92 -32.07
C ILE A 205 15.51 8.83 -32.47
N ILE A 206 16.28 7.91 -31.88
CA ILE A 206 17.71 7.74 -32.21
C ILE A 206 17.88 7.36 -33.69
N ALA A 207 17.08 6.42 -34.20
CA ALA A 207 17.13 6.01 -35.60
C ALA A 207 16.82 7.19 -36.55
N ALA A 208 15.82 8.01 -36.23
CA ALA A 208 15.49 9.20 -37.01
C ALA A 208 16.63 10.23 -37.02
N LEU A 209 17.28 10.47 -35.87
CA LEU A 209 18.44 11.37 -35.78
C LEU A 209 19.64 10.86 -36.59
N VAL A 210 19.89 9.55 -36.59
CA VAL A 210 20.95 8.93 -37.40
C VAL A 210 20.66 9.11 -38.89
N LEU A 211 19.42 8.85 -39.34
CA LEU A 211 19.01 9.03 -40.73
C LEU A 211 19.13 10.49 -41.17
N LEU A 212 18.74 11.45 -40.33
CA LEU A 212 18.92 12.87 -40.56
C LEU A 212 20.41 13.24 -40.68
N GLY A 213 21.25 12.72 -39.79
CA GLY A 213 22.70 12.90 -39.84
C GLY A 213 23.30 12.41 -41.16
N LEU A 214 22.92 11.21 -41.60
CA LEU A 214 23.36 10.64 -42.89
C LEU A 214 22.87 11.47 -44.08
N ALA A 215 21.62 11.94 -44.05
CA ALA A 215 21.07 12.81 -45.09
C ALA A 215 21.83 14.14 -45.18
N VAL A 216 22.18 14.75 -44.04
CA VAL A 216 22.98 15.99 -43.99
C VAL A 216 24.40 15.76 -44.51
N ILE A 217 25.05 14.66 -44.16
CA ILE A 217 26.38 14.29 -44.69
C ILE A 217 26.31 14.08 -46.21
N GLY A 218 25.30 13.35 -46.69
CA GLY A 218 25.04 13.15 -48.11
C GLY A 218 24.82 14.47 -48.85
N TYR A 219 24.01 15.37 -48.29
CA TYR A 219 23.74 16.70 -48.85
C TYR A 219 25.01 17.58 -48.90
N LYS A 220 25.83 17.59 -47.83
CA LYS A 220 27.11 18.32 -47.82
C LYS A 220 28.07 17.77 -48.88
N LYS A 221 28.19 16.44 -49.02
CA LYS A 221 29.03 15.80 -50.05
C LYS A 221 28.54 16.10 -51.48
N TYR A 222 27.22 16.08 -51.70
CA TYR A 222 26.60 16.45 -52.98
C TYR A 222 26.88 17.91 -53.35
N ARG A 223 26.67 18.85 -52.41
CA ARG A 223 26.93 20.29 -52.60
C ARG A 223 28.42 20.58 -52.81
N GLY A 224 29.30 19.87 -52.10
CA GLY A 224 30.76 19.95 -52.28
C GLY A 224 31.20 19.51 -53.67
N ARG A 225 30.66 18.41 -54.20
CA ARG A 225 30.89 17.96 -55.60
C ARG A 225 30.40 18.99 -56.62
N ARG A 226 29.20 19.57 -56.44
CA ARG A 226 28.70 20.64 -57.33
C ARG A 226 29.59 21.89 -57.33
N ARG A 227 30.10 22.33 -56.16
CA ARG A 227 31.05 23.45 -56.08
C ARG A 227 32.38 23.13 -56.76
N GLY A 228 32.88 21.90 -56.61
CA GLY A 228 34.07 21.42 -57.32
C GLY A 228 33.87 21.40 -58.84
N TRP A 229 32.67 21.03 -59.31
CA TRP A 229 32.33 21.02 -60.73
C TRP A 229 32.23 22.44 -61.32
N CYS A 230 31.60 23.38 -60.61
CA CYS A 230 31.61 24.80 -61.00
C CYS A 230 33.03 25.38 -61.00
N ARG A 231 33.88 25.05 -60.02
CA ARG A 231 35.25 25.56 -59.94
C ARG A 231 36.16 25.03 -61.07
N ARG A 232 36.03 23.73 -61.42
CA ARG A 232 36.70 23.14 -62.59
C ARG A 232 36.21 23.76 -63.90
N SER A 233 34.90 23.97 -64.03
CA SER A 233 34.32 24.65 -65.20
C SER A 233 34.74 26.12 -65.31
N THR A 234 34.94 26.83 -64.19
CA THR A 234 35.47 28.20 -64.21
C THR A 234 36.98 28.26 -64.46
N GLU A 235 37.77 27.31 -63.95
CA GLU A 235 39.19 27.18 -64.30
C GLU A 235 39.39 26.83 -65.78
N GLU A 236 38.61 25.89 -66.34
CA GLU A 236 38.64 25.59 -67.78
C GLU A 236 38.19 26.79 -68.64
N MET A 237 37.21 27.57 -68.17
CA MET A 237 36.77 28.78 -68.87
C MET A 237 37.74 29.96 -68.74
N LEU A 238 38.52 30.04 -67.65
CA LEU A 238 39.60 31.02 -67.49
C LEU A 238 40.82 30.65 -68.35
N LEU A 239 41.16 29.37 -68.47
CA LEU A 239 42.20 28.87 -69.37
C LEU A 239 41.84 29.11 -70.84
N SER A 240 40.58 28.92 -71.25
CA SER A 240 40.16 29.20 -72.64
C SER A 240 40.19 30.70 -72.97
N LYS A 241 39.86 31.57 -72.01
CA LYS A 241 39.94 33.04 -72.17
C LYS A 241 41.37 33.58 -72.15
N LEU A 242 42.32 32.91 -71.48
CA LEU A 242 43.74 33.24 -71.55
C LEU A 242 44.36 32.81 -72.89
N CYS A 243 43.91 31.69 -73.48
CA CYS A 243 44.32 31.30 -74.83
C CYS A 243 43.79 32.25 -75.92
N LEU A 244 42.58 32.80 -75.78
CA LEU A 244 42.00 33.72 -76.76
C LEU A 244 42.62 35.12 -76.81
N LYS A 245 43.52 35.47 -75.87
CA LYS A 245 44.20 36.77 -75.83
C LYS A 245 45.65 36.75 -76.33
N ALA A 246 46.19 35.58 -76.67
CA ALA A 246 47.49 35.44 -77.30
C ALA A 246 47.32 35.21 -78.81
N GLY A 247 47.04 36.29 -79.54
CA GLY A 247 46.92 36.27 -80.99
C GLY A 247 48.18 35.75 -81.67
N LYS A 248 48.02 34.76 -82.55
CA LYS A 248 48.94 34.48 -83.64
C LYS A 248 48.15 34.11 -84.90
N THR A 249 48.34 34.94 -85.93
CA THR A 249 47.79 34.87 -87.28
C THR A 249 48.59 33.94 -88.19
N LEU A 250 47.84 33.14 -88.99
CA LEU A 250 48.02 32.76 -90.41
C LEU A 250 49.31 31.98 -90.84
N PRO A 251 49.34 31.25 -91.98
CA PRO A 251 48.66 31.58 -93.25
C PRO A 251 48.01 30.47 -94.10
N ALA A 252 47.13 30.98 -95.00
CA ALA A 252 46.85 30.70 -96.41
C ALA A 252 47.03 29.28 -97.01
N VAL A 253 45.97 28.80 -97.70
CA VAL A 253 45.79 28.88 -99.17
C VAL A 253 44.30 29.09 -99.47
#